data_AF-A0A7V5H0L6-F1
#
_entry.id   AF-A0A7V5H0L6-F1
#
_cell.length_a   1.000
_cell.length_b   1.000
_cell.length_c   1.000
_cell.angle_alpha   90.00
_cell.angle_beta   90.00
_cell.angle_gamma   90.00
#
_symmetry.space_group_name_H-M   'P 1'
#
loop_
_entity.id
_entity.type
_entity.pdbx_description
1 polymer ?
#
loop_
_entity_poly.entity_id
_entity_poly.type
_entity_poly.pdbx_seq_one_letter_code
_entity_poly.pdbx_strand_id
1 'polypeptide(L)'
;MLEKIVDFLKRNGVLLIFVLATLYLSNLESPEIRAFLLASLLECIAIAFSGFAVFVFTNVRFTENPVTPNLGLIFLGVHISFGLSVLALYLAQFTN
;
A
#
# COMPACT_ATOMS: atom_id res chain seq x y z
N MET A 1 1.10 -5.40 -27.66
CA MET A 1 0.64 -4.05 -27.21
C MET A 1 -0.60 -4.18 -26.33
N LEU A 2 -1.62 -4.92 -26.79
CA LEU A 2 -2.83 -5.22 -26.01
C LEU A 2 -2.55 -5.89 -24.66
N GLU A 3 -1.67 -6.89 -24.61
CA GLU A 3 -1.29 -7.59 -23.36
C GLU A 3 -0.70 -6.64 -22.31
N LYS A 4 0.19 -5.72 -22.72
CA LYS A 4 0.76 -4.70 -21.81
C LYS A 4 -0.30 -3.76 -21.24
N ILE A 5 -1.32 -3.43 -22.03
CA ILE A 5 -2.44 -2.58 -21.60
C ILE A 5 -3.32 -3.34 -20.60
N VAL A 6 -3.59 -4.62 -20.86
CA VAL A 6 -4.37 -5.48 -19.95
C VAL A 6 -3.64 -5.67 -18.62
N ASP A 7 -2.33 -5.90 -18.64
CA ASP A 7 -1.53 -6.04 -17.41
C ASP A 7 -1.50 -4.73 -16.61
N PHE A 8 -1.37 -3.59 -17.30
CA PHE A 8 -1.45 -2.28 -16.67
C PHE A 8 -2.83 -2.02 -16.03
N LEU A 9 -3.92 -2.34 -16.73
CA LEU A 9 -5.28 -2.19 -16.23
C LEU A 9 -5.59 -3.13 -15.06
N LYS A 10 -5.14 -4.39 -15.11
CA LYS A 10 -5.30 -5.33 -13.99
C LYS A 10 -4.55 -4.84 -12.74
N ARG A 11 -3.31 -4.38 -12.90
CA ARG A 11 -2.45 -3.97 -11.79
C ARG A 11 -2.96 -2.71 -11.08
N ASN A 12 -3.40 -1.71 -11.85
CA ASN A 12 -3.90 -0.46 -11.30
C ASN A 12 -5.40 -0.49 -10.99
N GLY A 13 -6.17 -1.35 -11.66
CA GLY A 13 -7.62 -1.48 -11.46
C GLY A 13 -7.97 -2.00 -10.06
N VAL A 14 -7.21 -2.97 -9.55
CA VAL A 14 -7.35 -3.45 -8.15
C VAL A 14 -7.12 -2.30 -7.17
N LEU A 15 -6.09 -1.49 -7.43
CA LEU A 15 -5.70 -0.35 -6.61
C LEU A 15 -6.77 0.75 -6.65
N LEU A 16 -7.34 1.02 -7.83
CA LEU A 16 -8.43 1.97 -8.02
C LEU A 16 -9.71 1.54 -7.29
N ILE A 17 -10.10 0.26 -7.41
CA ILE A 17 -11.26 -0.30 -6.70
C ILE A 17 -11.07 -0.15 -5.19
N PHE A 18 -9.86 -0.41 -4.70
CA PHE A 18 -9.55 -0.31 -3.29
C PHE A 18 -9.67 1.12 -2.78
N VAL A 19 -9.09 2.10 -3.49
CA VAL A 19 -9.22 3.53 -3.15
C VAL A 19 -10.68 3.97 -3.10
N LEU A 20 -11.48 3.57 -4.10
CA LEU A 20 -12.91 3.90 -4.14
C LEU A 20 -13.68 3.26 -2.98
N ALA A 21 -13.40 1.99 -2.66
CA ALA A 21 -13.99 1.31 -1.51
C ALA A 21 -13.61 1.99 -0.19
N THR A 22 -12.36 2.43 -0.05
CA THR A 22 -11.92 3.18 1.13
C THR A 22 -12.65 4.52 1.27
N LEU A 23 -12.73 5.30 0.19
CA LEU A 23 -13.44 6.58 0.20
C LEU A 23 -14.92 6.39 0.57
N TYR A 24 -15.57 5.36 0.03
CA TYR A 24 -16.95 5.04 0.37
C TYR A 24 -17.12 4.68 1.85
N LEU A 25 -16.27 3.79 2.36
CA LEU A 25 -16.34 3.32 3.75
C LEU A 25 -15.87 4.38 4.77
N SER A 26 -15.13 5.41 4.34
CA SER A 26 -14.64 6.48 5.22
C SER A 26 -15.77 7.35 5.82
N ASN A 27 -16.96 7.31 5.23
CA ASN A 27 -18.17 7.95 5.75
C ASN A 27 -18.78 7.23 6.95
N LEU A 28 -18.31 6.03 7.33
CA LEU A 28 -18.78 5.39 8.56
C LEU A 28 -18.31 6.18 9.80
N GLU A 29 -19.20 6.31 10.79
CA GLU A 29 -18.96 7.10 12.00
C GLU A 29 -18.02 6.41 13.01
N SER A 30 -17.76 5.12 12.86
CA SER A 30 -16.84 4.37 13.75
C SER A 30 -15.39 4.84 13.55
N PRO A 31 -14.75 5.37 14.62
CA PRO A 31 -13.35 5.78 14.59
C PRO A 31 -12.38 4.65 14.20
N GLU A 32 -12.68 3.42 14.63
CA GLU A 32 -11.88 2.22 14.38
C GLU A 32 -11.86 1.89 12.88
N ILE A 33 -13.05 1.90 12.25
CA ILE A 33 -13.19 1.67 10.82
C ILE A 33 -12.44 2.75 10.05
N ARG A 34 -12.54 4.01 10.47
CA ARG A 34 -11.84 5.12 9.82
C ARG A 34 -10.33 5.00 9.92
N ALA A 35 -9.80 4.61 11.08
CA ALA A 35 -8.38 4.38 11.28
C ALA A 35 -7.86 3.22 10.42
N PHE A 36 -8.58 2.10 10.39
CA PHE A 36 -8.24 0.95 9.54
C PHE A 36 -8.25 1.29 8.05
N LEU A 37 -9.24 2.05 7.61
CA LEU A 37 -9.35 2.52 6.22
C LEU A 37 -8.22 3.47 5.85
N LEU A 38 -7.88 4.42 6.72
CA LEU A 38 -6.78 5.35 6.49
C LEU A 38 -5.44 4.62 6.41
N ALA A 39 -5.22 3.64 7.29
CA ALA A 39 -4.04 2.78 7.24
C ALA A 39 -3.98 2.00 5.92
N SER A 40 -5.07 1.34 5.53
CA SER A 40 -5.14 0.58 4.28
C SER A 40 -4.94 1.43 3.02
N LEU A 41 -5.39 2.70 3.05
CA LEU A 41 -5.17 3.67 1.98
C LEU A 41 -3.69 4.04 1.85
N LEU A 42 -3.01 4.27 2.98
CA LEU A 42 -1.58 4.58 3.00
C LEU A 42 -0.76 3.42 2.42
N GLU A 43 -1.14 2.17 2.70
CA GLU A 43 -0.52 0.99 2.09
C GLU A 43 -0.71 0.94 0.57
N CYS A 44 -1.91 1.27 0.07
CA CYS A 44 -2.17 1.34 -1.37
C CYS A 44 -1.30 2.41 -2.04
N ILE A 45 -1.15 3.57 -1.41
CA ILE A 45 -0.29 4.65 -1.87
C ILE A 45 1.18 4.18 -1.91
N ALA A 46 1.65 3.46 -0.90
CA ALA A 46 3.00 2.90 -0.86
C ALA A 46 3.26 1.92 -2.02
N ILE A 47 2.31 1.03 -2.32
CA ILE A 47 2.39 0.11 -3.46
C ILE A 47 2.43 0.87 -4.79
N ALA A 48 1.60 1.91 -4.95
CA ALA A 48 1.59 2.74 -6.14
C ALA A 48 2.93 3.47 -6.35
N PHE A 49 3.49 4.06 -5.29
CA PHE A 49 4.81 4.71 -5.34
C PHE A 49 5.95 3.71 -5.59
N SER A 50 5.87 2.49 -5.07
CA SER A 50 6.84 1.43 -5.39
C SER A 50 6.81 1.09 -6.89
N GLY A 51 5.61 0.95 -7.47
CA GLY A 51 5.44 0.76 -8.91
C GLY A 51 5.94 1.95 -9.75
N PHE A 52 5.74 3.19 -9.25
CA PHE A 52 6.25 4.40 -9.89
C PHE A 52 7.78 4.49 -9.82
N ALA A 53 8.39 4.12 -8.69
CA ALA A 53 9.84 4.07 -8.54
C ALA A 53 10.46 3.07 -9.53
N VAL A 54 9.86 1.89 -9.73
CA VAL A 54 10.26 0.93 -10.78
C VAL A 54 10.23 1.55 -12.17
N PHE A 55 9.20 2.35 -12.45
CA PHE A 55 9.02 2.98 -13.75
C PHE A 55 10.04 4.11 -14.00
N VAL A 56 10.25 5.00 -13.03
CA VAL A 56 11.16 6.15 -13.14
C VAL A 56 12.62 5.72 -13.04
N PHE A 57 12.95 4.88 -12.05
CA PHE A 57 14.29 4.37 -11.85
C PHE A 57 14.44 3.07 -12.65
N THR A 58 14.54 3.21 -13.97
CA THR A 58 14.67 2.12 -14.97
C THR A 58 15.84 1.15 -14.73
N ASN A 59 16.84 1.55 -13.92
CA ASN A 59 17.98 0.71 -13.55
C ASN A 59 17.76 -0.16 -12.31
N VAL A 60 16.69 0.07 -11.55
CA VAL A 60 16.41 -0.76 -10.39
C VAL A 60 15.47 -1.87 -10.84
N ARG A 61 16.08 -2.99 -11.23
CA ARG A 61 15.37 -4.18 -11.72
C ARG A 61 14.77 -4.94 -10.55
N PHE A 62 13.63 -4.48 -10.07
CA PHE A 62 12.92 -5.03 -8.92
C PHE A 62 12.27 -6.40 -9.17
N THR A 63 12.13 -6.80 -10.43
CA THR A 63 11.51 -8.07 -10.85
C THR A 63 12.53 -9.16 -11.19
N GLU A 64 13.82 -8.84 -11.23
CA GLU A 64 14.87 -9.85 -11.45
C GLU A 64 15.23 -10.48 -10.12
N ASN A 65 15.15 -11.82 -10.02
CA ASN A 65 15.46 -12.60 -8.82
C ASN A 65 16.85 -12.26 -8.27
N PRO A 66 16.96 -11.34 -7.30
CA PRO A 66 18.25 -11.00 -6.73
C PRO A 66 18.54 -12.03 -5.64
N VAL A 67 19.82 -12.34 -5.41
CA VAL A 67 20.23 -13.26 -4.33
C VAL A 67 19.65 -12.82 -2.97
N THR A 68 19.45 -11.51 -2.79
CA THR A 68 18.73 -10.92 -1.67
C THR A 68 17.76 -9.84 -2.15
N PRO A 69 16.44 -9.97 -1.88
CA PRO A 69 15.43 -8.98 -2.26
C PRO A 69 15.44 -7.78 -1.30
N ASN A 70 16.53 -7.02 -1.31
CA ASN A 70 16.77 -5.90 -0.39
C ASN A 70 15.62 -4.86 -0.41
N LEU A 71 15.05 -4.54 -1.57
CA LEU A 71 13.87 -3.66 -1.60
C LEU A 71 12.63 -4.33 -0.99
N GLY A 72 12.40 -5.62 -1.25
CA GLY A 72 11.29 -6.35 -0.61
C GLY A 72 11.40 -6.34 0.92
N LEU A 73 12.63 -6.44 1.44
CA LEU A 73 12.92 -6.34 2.87
C LEU A 73 12.75 -4.90 3.41
N ILE A 74 13.20 -3.88 2.67
CA ILE A 74 12.98 -2.48 3.05
C ILE A 74 11.48 -2.16 3.06
N PHE A 75 10.76 -2.58 2.03
CA PHE A 75 9.32 -2.39 1.91
C PHE A 75 8.60 -3.10 3.06
N LEU A 76 8.90 -4.38 3.31
CA LEU A 76 8.36 -5.14 4.44
C LEU A 76 8.68 -4.48 5.79
N GLY A 77 9.91 -3.98 5.98
CA GLY A 77 10.33 -3.29 7.20
C GLY A 77 9.56 -2.00 7.47
N VAL A 78 9.34 -1.18 6.43
CA VAL A 78 8.52 0.02 6.50
C VAL A 78 7.07 -0.33 6.83
N HIS A 79 6.50 -1.37 6.22
CA HIS A 79 5.12 -1.80 6.48
C HIS A 79 4.94 -2.32 7.91
N ILE A 80 5.88 -3.11 8.43
CA ILE A 80 5.86 -3.56 9.83
C ILE A 80 5.94 -2.35 10.77
N SER A 81 6.84 -1.41 10.50
CA SER A 81 7.01 -0.21 11.33
C SER A 81 5.75 0.67 11.34
N PHE A 82 5.11 0.82 10.18
CA PHE A 82 3.86 1.56 10.04
C PHE A 82 2.70 0.84 10.76
N GLY A 83 2.56 -0.48 10.58
CA GLY A 83 1.57 -1.29 11.28
C GLY A 83 1.71 -1.22 12.81
N LEU A 84 2.94 -1.26 13.32
CA LEU A 84 3.21 -1.06 14.76
C LEU A 84 2.84 0.35 15.23
N SER A 85 3.06 1.37 14.39
CA SER A 85 2.69 2.76 14.70
C SER A 85 1.17 2.94 14.76
N VAL A 86 0.43 2.33 13.83
CA VAL A 86 -1.05 2.33 13.84
C VAL A 86 -1.58 1.57 15.05
N LEU A 87 -1.01 0.40 15.38
CA LEU A 87 -1.38 -0.37 16.57
C LEU A 87 -1.14 0.44 17.85
N ALA A 88 0.00 1.15 17.95
CA ALA A 88 0.29 2.00 19.09
C ALA A 88 -0.71 3.16 19.23
N LEU A 89 -1.10 3.80 18.13
CA LEU A 89 -2.16 4.83 18.12
C LEU A 89 -3.50 4.25 18.58
N TYR A 90 -3.85 3.06 18.12
CA TYR A 90 -5.08 2.37 18.54
C TYR A 90 -5.06 2.08 20.05
N LEU A 91 -4.02 1.43 20.55
CA LEU A 91 -3.87 1.15 21.99
C LEU A 91 -3.93 2.44 22.82
N ALA A 92 -3.26 3.51 22.38
CA ALA A 92 -3.30 4.80 23.05
C ALA A 92 -4.72 5.41 23.08
N GLN A 93 -5.51 5.23 22.03
CA GLN A 93 -6.89 5.72 21.95
C GLN A 93 -7.84 5.00 22.92
N PHE A 94 -7.64 3.71 23.19
CA PHE A 94 -8.54 2.88 24.02
C PHE A 94 -8.01 2.58 25.44
N THR A 95 -6.89 3.18 25.84
CA THR A 95 -6.32 3.04 27.20
C THR A 95 -6.85 4.09 28.18
N ASN A 96 -7.90 4.84 27.81
CA ASN A 96 -8.71 5.70 28.70
C ASN A 96 -10.21 5.40 28.50
#